data_AF-A0A679J8B3-F1
#
_entry.id   AF-A0A679J8B3-F1
#
_cell.length_a   1.000
_cell.length_b   1.000
_cell.length_c   1.000
_cell.angle_alpha   90.00
_cell.angle_beta   90.00
_cell.angle_gamma   90.00
#
_symmetry.space_group_name_H-M   'P 1'
#
loop_
_entity.id
_entity.type
_entity.pdbx_description
1 polymer ?
#
loop_
_entity_poly.entity_id
_entity_poly.type
_entity_poly.pdbx_seq_one_letter_code
_entity_poly.pdbx_strand_id
1 'polypeptide(L)' 'MGYVSKTVMEEGKAAKIAGQTDASNPYPAGSQNSADWLEGYTYDEAEQNVDNDSDE' A
#
# COMPACT_ATOMS: atom_id res chain seq x y z
N MET A 1 5.05 -17.94 -3.82
CA MET A 1 4.60 -16.58 -4.16
C MET A 1 3.15 -16.47 -3.71
N GLY A 2 2.85 -15.63 -2.72
CA GLY A 2 1.47 -15.24 -2.43
C GLY A 2 0.96 -14.42 -3.62
N TYR A 3 -0.21 -14.76 -4.13
CA TYR A 3 -0.82 -14.01 -5.22
C TYR A 3 -1.42 -12.75 -4.61
N VAL A 4 -0.79 -11.60 -4.86
CA VAL A 4 -1.35 -10.30 -4.48
C VAL A 4 -2.51 -10.01 -5.42
N SER A 5 -3.70 -9.79 -4.87
CA SER A 5 -4.86 -9.43 -5.67
C SER A 5 -4.68 -8.00 -6.19
N LYS A 6 -4.44 -7.86 -7.50
CA LYS A 6 -4.18 -6.55 -8.13
C LYS A 6 -5.29 -5.53 -7.85
N THR A 7 -6.55 -5.97 -7.84
CA THR A 7 -7.70 -5.12 -7.52
C THR A 7 -7.62 -4.57 -6.10
N VAL A 8 -7.29 -5.43 -5.13
CA VAL A 8 -7.19 -5.06 -3.71
C VAL A 8 -6.02 -4.11 -3.46
N MET A 9 -4.90 -4.34 -4.16
CA MET A 9 -3.76 -3.41 -4.16
C MET A 9 -4.14 -2.03 -4.73
N GLU A 10 -4.88 -1.99 -5.86
CA GLU A 10 -5.36 -0.73 -6.44
C GLU A 10 -6.31 0.02 -5.51
N GLU A 11 -7.16 -0.68 -4.76
CA GLU A 11 -8.03 -0.10 -3.71
C GLU A 11 -7.21 0.56 -2.59
N GLY A 12 -6.15 -0.10 -2.12
CA GLY A 12 -5.23 0.45 -1.12
C GLY A 12 -4.53 1.71 -1.61
N LYS A 13 -4.04 1.69 -2.85
CA LYS A 13 -3.42 2.84 -3.50
C LYS A 13 -4.40 4.01 -3.64
N ALA A 14 -5.63 3.73 -4.07
CA ALA A 14 -6.66 4.76 -4.19
C ALA A 14 -7.00 5.40 -2.83
N ALA A 15 -7.06 4.60 -1.75
CA ALA A 15 -7.30 5.10 -0.40
C ALA A 15 -6.18 6.03 0.09
N LYS A 16 -4.91 5.69 -0.19
CA LYS A 16 -3.75 6.55 0.11
C LYS A 16 -3.83 7.88 -0.65
N ILE A 17 -4.12 7.82 -1.97
CA ILE A 17 -4.29 9.01 -2.83
C ILE A 17 -5.45 9.89 -2.33
N ALA A 18 -6.52 9.28 -1.82
CA ALA A 18 -7.65 9.98 -1.21
C ALA A 18 -7.34 10.56 0.18
N GLY A 19 -6.14 10.34 0.73
CA GLY A 19 -5.74 10.79 2.07
C GLY A 19 -6.43 10.04 3.21
N GLN A 20 -6.96 8.84 2.93
CA GLN A 20 -7.54 7.97 3.96
C GLN A 20 -6.43 7.30 4.76
N THR A 21 -6.75 6.84 5.98
CA THR A 21 -5.84 6.07 6.83
C THR A 21 -6.00 4.57 6.62
N ASP A 22 -5.08 3.77 7.13
CA ASP A 22 -5.13 2.29 7.14
C ASP A 22 -6.39 1.75 7.84
N ALA A 23 -6.99 2.51 8.76
CA ALA A 23 -8.29 2.21 9.35
C ALA A 23 -9.46 2.18 8.35
N SER A 24 -9.27 2.67 7.11
CA SER A 24 -10.26 2.58 6.03
C SER A 24 -10.22 1.23 5.30
N ASN A 25 -9.28 0.35 5.66
CA ASN A 25 -9.20 -1.00 5.13
C ASN A 25 -10.47 -1.79 5.47
N PRO A 26 -11.29 -2.20 4.49
CA PRO A 26 -12.54 -2.92 4.73
C PRO A 26 -12.30 -4.40 5.07
N TYR A 27 -11.07 -4.89 4.89
CA TYR A 27 -10.74 -6.29 5.10
C TYR A 27 -10.30 -6.56 6.54
N PRO A 28 -10.63 -7.74 7.09
CA PRO A 28 -10.22 -8.09 8.45
C PRO A 28 -8.69 -8.19 8.54
N ALA A 29 -8.13 -7.62 9.60
CA ALA A 29 -6.70 -7.66 9.89
C ALA A 29 -6.18 -9.10 9.91
N GLY A 30 -5.05 -9.34 9.23
CA GLY A 30 -4.45 -10.67 9.09
C GLY A 30 -5.03 -11.53 7.96
N SER A 31 -6.01 -11.03 7.20
CA SER A 31 -6.42 -11.67 5.94
C SER A 31 -5.47 -11.31 4.80
N GLN A 32 -5.38 -12.18 3.79
CA GLN A 32 -4.58 -11.92 2.59
C GLN A 32 -5.00 -10.61 1.91
N ASN A 33 -6.31 -10.34 1.82
CA ASN A 33 -6.82 -9.10 1.23
C ASN A 33 -6.40 -7.87 2.05
N SER A 34 -6.38 -7.97 3.39
CA SER A 34 -5.86 -6.88 4.21
C SER A 34 -4.38 -6.62 3.95
N ALA A 35 -3.59 -7.66 3.71
CA ALA A 35 -2.17 -7.53 3.37
C ALA A 35 -1.98 -6.89 1.98
N ASP A 36 -2.71 -7.39 0.97
CA ASP A 36 -2.65 -6.88 -0.41
C ASP A 36 -3.08 -5.40 -0.49
N TRP A 37 -4.08 -5.01 0.31
CA TRP A 37 -4.56 -3.62 0.39
C TRP A 37 -3.51 -2.72 1.03
N LEU A 38 -2.88 -3.18 2.12
CA LEU A 38 -1.81 -2.43 2.77
C LEU A 38 -0.58 -2.27 1.87
N GLU A 39 -0.26 -3.29 1.08
CA GLU A 39 0.84 -3.25 0.10
C GLU A 39 0.62 -2.18 -0.96
N GLY A 40 -0.63 -2.01 -1.43
CA GLY A 40 -1.01 -0.90 -2.31
C GLY A 40 -1.04 0.46 -1.61
N TYR A 41 -1.50 0.51 -0.36
CA TYR A 41 -1.57 1.73 0.44
C TYR A 41 -0.17 2.31 0.74
N THR A 42 0.82 1.46 0.99
CA THR A 42 2.22 1.85 1.21
C THR A 42 3.06 1.85 -0.08
N TYR A 43 2.44 1.71 -1.26
CA TYR A 43 3.14 1.60 -2.54
C TYR A 43 4.05 2.80 -2.81
N ASP A 44 3.55 4.02 -2.59
CA ASP A 44 4.31 5.28 -2.75
C ASP A 44 5.39 5.47 -1.67
N GLU A 45 5.26 4.84 -0.49
CA GLU A 45 6.31 4.89 0.55
C GLU A 45 7.54 4.08 0.15
N ALA A 46 7.37 3.04 -0.67
CA ALA A 46 8.50 2.34 -1.29
C ALA A 46 9.24 3.22 -2.30
N GLU A 47 8.54 4.13 -3.00
CA GLU A 47 9.13 5.04 -3.98
C GLU A 47 9.81 6.27 -3.34
N GLN A 48 9.56 6.59 -2.07
CA GLN A 48 10.24 7.70 -1.37
C GLN A 48 11.63 7.34 -0.82
N ASN A 49 12.10 6.10 -0.96
CA ASN A 49 13.44 5.71 -0.52
C ASN A 49 14.52 5.89 -1.62
N VAL A 50 14.27 6.75 -2.62
CA VAL A 50 15.21 7.00 -3.74
C VAL A 50 15.96 8.33 -3.71
N ASP A 51 15.80 9.16 -2.67
CA ASP A 51 16.62 10.38 -2.56
C ASP A 51 16.95 10.75 -1.11
N ASN A 52 18.05 10.17 -0.62
CA ASN A 52 19.09 10.94 0.07
C ASN A 52 20.46 10.26 -0.10
N ASP A 53 20.84 10.01 -1.35
CA ASP A 53 22.27 9.89 -1.73
C ASP A 53 22.50 10.82 -2.91
N SER A 54 22.17 12.10 -2.69
CA SER A 54 22.69 13.19 -3.51
C SER A 54 23.74 13.91 -2.66
N ASP A 55 24.95 13.95 -3.22
CA ASP A 55 26.07 14.85 -2.93
C ASP A 55 27.04 14.48 -1.78
N GLU A 56 28.12 13.75 -2.11
CA GLU A 56 29.49 14.33 -2.19
C GLU A 56 30.47 13.43 -2.98
#